data_AF-A0A3B8YTU2-F1
#
_entry.id   AF-A0A3B8YTU2-F1
#
_cell.length_a   1.000
_cell.length_b   1.000
_cell.length_c   1.000
_cell.angle_alpha   90.00
_cell.angle_beta   90.00
_cell.angle_gamma   90.00
#
_symmetry.space_group_name_H-M   'P 1'
#
loop_
_entity.id
_entity.type
_entity.pdbx_description
1 polymer ?
#
loop_
_entity_poly.entity_id
_entity_poly.type
_entity_poly.pdbx_seq_one_letter_code
_entity_poly.pdbx_strand_id
1 'polypeptide(L)'
;ETSLSVTFLLKLHELTGKQEYKEAALKAMEAVIREVIPTGRWEDFETYWSCSRYGSQDLVGKKVLRNNMHKQNNFSMFWTAEALYECYRTTSNRKYLRSGQRTLDELLMTQASWQPPYMFVNVLGGFGVLNADGEWNDSRESLFAELILQYGKLLNNREYIERGFAALKASFVMMYCPENPLTQVQWEKVYPFFGEKDYGFTMENYGHGGRTSSEGEGMGEFTIYDWGNGAAAEAYNRILDKFGEIEQ
;
A
#
# COMPACT_ATOMS: atom_id res chain seq x y z
N GLU A 1 3.91 5.18 -12.54
CA GLU A 1 5.30 5.52 -12.96
C GLU A 1 5.64 7.00 -12.80
N THR A 2 4.94 7.93 -13.44
CA THR A 2 5.26 9.38 -13.38
C THR A 2 5.46 9.91 -11.96
N SER A 3 4.58 9.57 -11.02
CA SER A 3 4.67 10.04 -9.63
C SER A 3 5.93 9.55 -8.90
N LEU A 4 6.39 8.32 -9.17
CA LEU A 4 7.67 7.82 -8.65
C LEU A 4 8.86 8.61 -9.23
N SER A 5 8.83 8.95 -10.51
CA SER A 5 9.88 9.80 -11.10
C SER A 5 9.89 11.20 -10.49
N VAL A 6 8.72 11.74 -10.08
CA VAL A 6 8.62 13.01 -9.37
C VAL A 6 9.34 12.96 -8.03
N THR A 7 9.12 11.93 -7.21
CA THR A 7 9.80 11.82 -5.90
C THR A 7 11.31 11.72 -6.06
N PHE A 8 11.79 10.94 -7.04
CA PHE A 8 13.20 10.86 -7.37
C PHE A 8 13.80 12.21 -7.79
N LEU A 9 13.16 12.93 -8.72
CA LEU A 9 13.64 14.24 -9.19
C LEU A 9 13.63 15.30 -8.08
N LEU A 10 12.62 15.30 -7.20
CA LEU A 10 12.60 16.18 -6.03
C LEU A 10 13.73 15.86 -5.05
N LYS A 11 14.05 14.57 -4.85
CA LYS A 11 15.20 14.19 -4.02
C LYS A 11 16.53 14.61 -4.66
N LEU A 12 16.69 14.48 -5.98
CA LEU A 12 17.86 15.01 -6.69
C LEU A 12 17.98 16.53 -6.56
N HIS A 13 16.86 17.25 -6.65
CA HIS A 13 16.84 18.69 -6.41
C HIS A 13 17.33 19.03 -4.99
N GLU A 14 16.83 18.33 -3.96
CA GLU A 14 17.24 18.53 -2.57
C GLU A 14 18.74 18.31 -2.38
N LEU A 15 19.30 17.25 -2.96
CA LEU A 15 20.70 16.89 -2.79
C LEU A 15 21.67 17.75 -3.60
N THR A 16 21.23 18.29 -4.74
CA THR A 16 22.13 18.99 -5.68
C THR A 16 21.89 20.50 -5.78
N GLY A 17 20.74 20.99 -5.31
CA GLY A 17 20.30 22.38 -5.48
C GLY A 17 19.92 22.77 -6.92
N LYS A 18 20.05 21.86 -7.90
CA LYS A 18 19.76 22.14 -9.31
C LYS A 18 18.26 22.33 -9.54
N GLN A 19 17.88 23.47 -10.11
CA GLN A 19 16.46 23.81 -10.33
C GLN A 19 15.80 23.00 -11.45
N GLU A 20 16.57 22.56 -12.45
CA GLU A 20 16.06 21.76 -13.58
C GLU A 20 15.28 20.50 -13.14
N TYR A 21 15.75 19.83 -12.07
CA TYR A 21 15.06 18.66 -11.53
C TYR A 21 13.73 19.02 -10.87
N LYS A 22 13.68 20.11 -10.09
CA LYS A 22 12.45 20.60 -9.47
C LYS A 22 11.44 21.02 -10.54
N GLU A 23 11.86 21.78 -11.53
CA GLU A 23 11.00 22.26 -12.61
C GLU A 23 10.39 21.08 -13.39
N ALA A 24 11.21 20.09 -13.74
CA ALA A 24 10.75 18.87 -14.40
C ALA A 24 9.76 18.08 -13.52
N ALA A 25 10.07 17.91 -12.23
CA ALA A 25 9.22 17.20 -11.28
C ALA A 25 7.84 17.86 -11.13
N LEU A 26 7.81 19.18 -10.92
CA LEU A 26 6.56 19.92 -10.77
C LEU A 26 5.74 19.90 -12.06
N LYS A 27 6.37 20.02 -13.23
CA LYS A 27 5.69 19.91 -14.52
C LYS A 27 5.04 18.53 -14.72
N ALA A 28 5.74 17.46 -14.34
CA ALA A 28 5.21 16.11 -14.39
C ALA A 28 4.05 15.92 -13.39
N MET A 29 4.18 16.43 -12.16
CA MET A 29 3.11 16.36 -11.16
C MET A 29 1.85 17.11 -11.61
N GLU A 30 1.99 18.26 -12.26
CA GLU A 30 0.86 19.01 -12.81
C GLU A 30 0.07 18.22 -13.88
N ALA A 31 0.74 17.38 -14.66
CA ALA A 31 0.05 16.48 -15.60
C ALA A 31 -0.77 15.43 -14.85
N VAL A 32 -0.21 14.80 -13.80
CA VAL A 32 -0.93 13.80 -13.00
C VAL A 32 -2.13 14.44 -12.28
N ILE A 33 -1.97 15.62 -11.69
CA ILE A 33 -3.06 16.37 -11.02
C ILE A 33 -4.20 16.68 -11.99
N ARG A 34 -3.89 17.01 -13.25
CA ARG A 34 -4.89 17.40 -14.25
C ARG A 34 -5.61 16.20 -14.86
N GLU A 35 -4.88 15.13 -15.19
CA GLU A 35 -5.41 14.04 -16.01
C GLU A 35 -5.86 12.82 -15.18
N VAL A 36 -5.16 12.51 -14.08
CA VAL A 36 -5.33 11.24 -13.35
C VAL A 36 -6.23 11.40 -12.13
N ILE A 37 -5.88 12.30 -11.21
CA ILE A 37 -6.59 12.46 -9.92
C ILE A 37 -8.09 12.80 -10.11
N PRO A 38 -8.51 13.64 -11.08
CA PRO A 38 -9.94 13.94 -11.26
C PRO A 38 -10.75 12.76 -11.75
N THR A 39 -10.14 11.85 -12.53
CA THR A 39 -10.82 10.74 -13.18
C THR A 39 -10.72 9.43 -12.41
N GLY A 40 -9.76 9.31 -11.49
CA GLY A 40 -9.46 8.11 -10.72
C GLY A 40 -8.79 7.03 -11.57
N ARG A 41 -8.00 7.43 -12.56
CA ARG A 41 -7.35 6.51 -13.52
C ARG A 41 -6.03 5.98 -12.98
N TRP A 42 -6.09 5.23 -11.88
CA TRP A 42 -4.94 4.63 -11.19
C TRP A 42 -4.47 3.34 -11.87
N GLU A 43 -4.32 3.40 -13.19
CA GLU A 43 -3.88 2.27 -13.99
C GLU A 43 -2.35 2.28 -14.16
N ASP A 44 -1.74 1.11 -14.05
CA ASP A 44 -0.36 0.83 -14.41
C ASP A 44 -0.26 -0.55 -15.09
N PHE A 45 0.97 -1.01 -15.33
CA PHE A 45 1.21 -2.33 -15.92
C PHE A 45 0.62 -3.46 -15.07
N GLU A 46 0.84 -3.41 -13.76
CA GLU A 46 0.41 -4.45 -12.84
C GLU A 46 -1.11 -4.63 -12.83
N THR A 47 -1.83 -3.50 -12.96
CA THR A 47 -3.28 -3.43 -13.02
C THR A 47 -3.89 -4.44 -14.00
N TYR A 48 -3.23 -4.77 -15.12
CA TYR A 48 -3.80 -5.64 -16.15
C TYR A 48 -3.01 -6.92 -16.45
N TRP A 49 -1.71 -6.95 -16.15
CA TRP A 49 -0.83 -8.00 -16.66
C TRP A 49 -0.06 -8.77 -15.58
N SER A 50 -0.22 -8.42 -14.30
CA SER A 50 0.38 -9.17 -13.17
C SER A 50 -0.67 -9.97 -12.40
N CYS A 51 -1.32 -9.39 -11.37
CA CYS A 51 -2.14 -10.13 -10.41
C CYS A 51 -3.51 -10.57 -10.95
N SER A 52 -4.17 -9.69 -11.72
CA SER A 52 -5.50 -9.98 -12.27
C SER A 52 -5.55 -9.64 -13.75
N ARG A 53 -5.85 -10.62 -14.61
CA ARG A 53 -5.99 -10.40 -16.06
C ARG A 53 -7.37 -9.90 -16.49
N TYR A 54 -8.32 -9.80 -15.55
CA TYR A 54 -9.65 -9.26 -15.83
C TYR A 54 -9.55 -7.88 -16.48
N GLY A 55 -10.25 -7.68 -17.60
CA GLY A 55 -10.26 -6.41 -18.31
C GLY A 55 -9.04 -6.10 -19.18
N SER A 56 -8.04 -6.99 -19.26
CA SER A 56 -6.80 -6.74 -20.01
C SER A 56 -6.98 -6.52 -21.52
N GLN A 57 -8.10 -6.98 -22.10
CA GLN A 57 -8.39 -6.84 -23.52
C GLN A 57 -9.31 -5.66 -23.85
N ASP A 58 -10.13 -5.21 -22.90
CA ASP A 58 -11.28 -4.36 -23.19
C ASP A 58 -11.49 -3.20 -22.21
N LEU A 59 -10.90 -3.23 -21.01
CA LEU A 59 -11.08 -2.21 -19.97
C LEU A 59 -9.93 -1.21 -19.83
N VAL A 60 -8.78 -1.41 -20.50
CA VAL A 60 -7.65 -0.47 -20.45
C VAL A 60 -8.09 0.94 -20.85
N GLY A 61 -7.92 1.90 -19.95
CA GLY A 61 -8.33 3.30 -20.14
C GLY A 61 -9.83 3.54 -20.12
N LYS A 62 -10.64 2.52 -19.79
CA LYS A 62 -12.10 2.61 -19.74
C LYS A 62 -12.60 2.40 -18.32
N LYS A 63 -13.76 2.97 -18.05
CA LYS A 63 -14.48 2.76 -16.80
C LYS A 63 -15.43 1.59 -16.93
N VAL A 64 -15.54 0.79 -15.88
CA VAL A 64 -16.56 -0.24 -15.76
C VAL A 64 -17.92 0.43 -15.63
N LEU A 65 -18.87 0.06 -16.49
CA LEU A 65 -20.17 0.72 -16.60
C LEU A 65 -20.94 0.72 -15.26
N ARG A 66 -20.86 -0.38 -14.49
CA ARG A 66 -21.64 -0.58 -13.27
C ARG A 66 -21.36 0.47 -12.19
N ASN A 67 -20.09 0.82 -11.99
CA ASN A 67 -19.64 1.68 -10.89
C ASN A 67 -18.91 2.94 -11.36
N ASN A 68 -18.74 3.13 -12.68
CA ASN A 68 -18.04 4.26 -13.27
C ASN A 68 -16.62 4.46 -12.73
N MET A 69 -15.93 3.36 -12.43
CA MET A 69 -14.54 3.31 -11.96
C MET A 69 -13.65 2.64 -12.99
N HIS A 70 -12.39 3.08 -13.07
CA HIS A 70 -11.37 2.31 -13.77
C HIS A 70 -11.03 1.05 -12.96
N LYS A 71 -10.38 0.08 -13.61
CA LYS A 71 -9.55 -0.85 -12.84
C LYS A 71 -8.38 -0.08 -12.24
N GLN A 72 -8.03 -0.34 -11.00
CA GLN A 72 -7.13 0.53 -10.23
C GLN A 72 -6.12 -0.30 -9.45
N ASN A 73 -4.91 0.25 -9.31
CA ASN A 73 -3.85 -0.22 -8.43
C ASN A 73 -3.55 0.79 -7.33
N ASN A 74 -3.54 0.31 -6.10
CA ASN A 74 -3.20 1.08 -4.91
C ASN A 74 -1.79 1.68 -4.94
N PHE A 75 -0.83 1.02 -5.62
CA PHE A 75 0.51 1.57 -5.75
C PHE A 75 0.54 2.91 -6.49
N SER A 76 -0.28 3.03 -7.54
CA SER A 76 -0.39 4.27 -8.30
C SER A 76 -0.94 5.41 -7.45
N MET A 77 -1.84 5.11 -6.51
CA MET A 77 -2.34 6.08 -5.53
C MET A 77 -1.26 6.44 -4.51
N PHE A 78 -0.58 5.45 -3.92
CA PHE A 78 0.50 5.65 -2.95
C PHE A 78 1.61 6.55 -3.48
N TRP A 79 2.21 6.21 -4.63
CA TRP A 79 3.28 7.01 -5.23
C TRP A 79 2.83 8.42 -5.58
N THR A 80 1.56 8.59 -5.95
CA THR A 80 0.99 9.91 -6.23
C THR A 80 0.80 10.73 -4.95
N ALA A 81 0.30 10.13 -3.88
CA ALA A 81 0.20 10.80 -2.58
C ALA A 81 1.59 11.19 -2.06
N GLU A 82 2.58 10.31 -2.14
CA GLU A 82 3.97 10.61 -1.74
C GLU A 82 4.57 11.75 -2.58
N ALA A 83 4.43 11.70 -3.90
CA ALA A 83 4.90 12.76 -4.78
C ALA A 83 4.28 14.12 -4.45
N LEU A 84 3.00 14.15 -4.08
CA LEU A 84 2.28 15.36 -3.70
C LEU A 84 2.71 15.88 -2.33
N TYR A 85 3.00 14.98 -1.39
CA TYR A 85 3.62 15.33 -0.10
C TYR A 85 4.97 16.01 -0.34
N GLU A 86 5.83 15.43 -1.17
CA GLU A 86 7.15 15.97 -1.48
C GLU A 86 7.09 17.28 -2.27
N CYS A 87 6.15 17.43 -3.20
CA CYS A 87 5.89 18.69 -3.89
C CYS A 87 5.47 19.77 -2.89
N TYR A 88 4.60 19.45 -1.93
CA TYR A 88 4.21 20.37 -0.87
C TYR A 88 5.40 20.75 0.00
N ARG A 89 6.19 19.78 0.47
CA ARG A 89 7.40 20.03 1.28
C ARG A 89 8.41 20.94 0.57
N THR A 90 8.57 20.76 -0.73
CA THR A 90 9.53 21.52 -1.57
C THR A 90 9.05 22.93 -1.91
N THR A 91 7.74 23.19 -1.91
CA THR A 91 7.18 24.45 -2.45
C THR A 91 6.29 25.22 -1.47
N SER A 92 5.87 24.59 -0.38
CA SER A 92 4.82 25.06 0.54
C SER A 92 3.47 25.36 -0.14
N ASN A 93 3.27 24.92 -1.39
CA ASN A 93 2.04 25.19 -2.12
C ASN A 93 0.92 24.23 -1.69
N ARG A 94 -0.08 24.77 -0.98
CA ARG A 94 -1.24 24.03 -0.44
C ARG A 94 -2.05 23.28 -1.50
N LYS A 95 -1.94 23.62 -2.79
CA LYS A 95 -2.55 22.83 -3.88
C LYS A 95 -2.09 21.37 -3.82
N TYR A 96 -0.78 21.14 -3.69
CA TYR A 96 -0.23 19.79 -3.63
C TYR A 96 -0.70 19.04 -2.39
N LEU A 97 -0.74 19.72 -1.24
CA LEU A 97 -1.26 19.13 0.00
C LEU A 97 -2.72 18.66 -0.16
N ARG A 98 -3.60 19.50 -0.74
CA ARG A 98 -5.01 19.14 -0.95
C ARG A 98 -5.17 17.98 -1.93
N SER A 99 -4.44 18.00 -3.03
CA SER A 99 -4.45 16.89 -4.00
C SER A 99 -3.92 15.60 -3.39
N GLY A 100 -2.86 15.69 -2.57
CA GLY A 100 -2.25 14.56 -1.89
C GLY A 100 -3.18 13.95 -0.85
N GLN A 101 -3.83 14.79 -0.02
CA GLN A 101 -4.85 14.35 0.93
C GLN A 101 -5.99 13.62 0.21
N ARG A 102 -6.55 14.19 -0.87
CA ARG A 102 -7.60 13.53 -1.65
C ARG A 102 -7.16 12.17 -2.22
N THR A 103 -5.91 12.07 -2.66
CA THR A 103 -5.37 10.82 -3.21
C THR A 103 -5.18 9.78 -2.11
N LEU A 104 -4.68 10.20 -0.94
CA LEU A 104 -4.55 9.34 0.24
C LEU A 104 -5.92 8.85 0.73
N ASP A 105 -6.92 9.72 0.77
CA ASP A 105 -8.29 9.34 1.13
C ASP A 105 -8.83 8.25 0.21
N GLU A 106 -8.57 8.34 -1.10
CA GLU A 106 -8.97 7.30 -2.06
C GLU A 106 -8.23 5.98 -1.83
N LEU A 107 -6.92 6.02 -1.52
CA LEU A 107 -6.17 4.83 -1.11
C LEU A 107 -6.76 4.19 0.15
N LEU A 108 -7.09 4.99 1.17
CA LEU A 108 -7.64 4.50 2.44
C LEU A 108 -9.01 3.85 2.32
N MET A 109 -9.74 4.07 1.22
CA MET A 109 -10.98 3.33 0.92
C MET A 109 -10.76 1.83 0.68
N THR A 110 -9.52 1.43 0.40
CA THR A 110 -9.12 0.03 0.18
C THR A 110 -8.54 -0.64 1.42
N GLN A 111 -8.44 0.09 2.54
CA GLN A 111 -8.02 -0.44 3.82
C GLN A 111 -9.16 -1.16 4.53
N ALA A 112 -8.89 -2.34 5.07
CA ALA A 112 -9.82 -3.08 5.90
C ALA A 112 -10.07 -2.35 7.23
N SER A 113 -11.31 -1.92 7.46
CA SER A 113 -11.76 -1.28 8.71
C SER A 113 -12.47 -2.22 9.67
N TRP A 114 -12.58 -3.51 9.32
CA TRP A 114 -13.25 -4.54 10.11
C TRP A 114 -12.66 -5.92 9.80
N GLN A 115 -12.96 -6.92 10.65
CA GLN A 115 -12.56 -8.32 10.45
C GLN A 115 -13.73 -9.13 9.85
N PRO A 116 -13.65 -9.58 8.59
CA PRO A 116 -14.68 -10.43 8.01
C PRO A 116 -14.73 -11.82 8.65
N PRO A 117 -15.92 -12.39 8.92
CA PRO A 117 -16.06 -13.71 9.55
C PRO A 117 -15.61 -14.87 8.65
N TYR A 118 -15.40 -14.61 7.36
CA TYR A 118 -14.91 -15.55 6.35
C TYR A 118 -13.41 -15.40 6.07
N MET A 119 -12.71 -14.57 6.85
CA MET A 119 -11.25 -14.44 6.82
C MET A 119 -10.67 -15.17 8.04
N PHE A 120 -9.76 -16.12 7.79
CA PHE A 120 -9.23 -17.03 8.82
C PHE A 120 -7.86 -16.60 9.37
N VAL A 121 -7.45 -15.38 9.04
CA VAL A 121 -6.30 -14.64 9.59
C VAL A 121 -6.77 -13.24 10.00
N ASN A 122 -5.98 -12.53 10.81
CA ASN A 122 -6.28 -11.14 11.14
C ASN A 122 -6.08 -10.26 9.89
N VAL A 123 -7.10 -9.50 9.48
CA VAL A 123 -7.02 -8.60 8.31
C VAL A 123 -7.31 -7.13 8.63
N LEU A 124 -7.66 -6.80 9.88
CA LEU A 124 -7.93 -5.43 10.28
C LEU A 124 -6.70 -4.54 10.05
N GLY A 125 -6.89 -3.43 9.35
CA GLY A 125 -5.82 -2.49 9.01
C GLY A 125 -5.08 -2.83 7.71
N GLY A 126 -5.24 -4.05 7.21
CA GLY A 126 -4.57 -4.50 5.99
C GLY A 126 -5.20 -3.96 4.72
N PHE A 127 -4.49 -4.11 3.61
CA PHE A 127 -4.90 -3.63 2.29
C PHE A 127 -5.06 -4.77 1.28
N GLY A 128 -5.97 -4.58 0.33
CA GLY A 128 -5.86 -5.24 -0.98
C GLY A 128 -4.96 -4.44 -1.92
N VAL A 129 -4.77 -4.90 -3.16
CA VAL A 129 -3.85 -4.27 -4.12
C VAL A 129 -4.60 -3.62 -5.27
N LEU A 130 -5.54 -4.36 -5.84
CA LEU A 130 -6.37 -3.90 -6.94
C LEU A 130 -7.84 -3.92 -6.53
N ASN A 131 -8.65 -3.11 -7.22
CA ASN A 131 -10.11 -3.18 -7.08
C ASN A 131 -10.74 -4.36 -7.86
N ALA A 132 -9.92 -5.30 -8.33
CA ALA A 132 -10.28 -6.40 -9.23
C ALA A 132 -9.41 -7.64 -9.05
N ASP A 133 -8.77 -7.79 -7.88
CA ASP A 133 -8.16 -9.03 -7.40
C ASP A 133 -8.88 -9.50 -6.11
N GLY A 134 -8.36 -10.56 -5.50
CA GLY A 134 -8.90 -11.14 -4.26
C GLY A 134 -8.02 -10.97 -3.04
N GLU A 135 -6.95 -10.17 -3.14
CA GLU A 135 -5.85 -10.11 -2.17
C GLU A 135 -6.22 -9.32 -0.91
N TRP A 136 -5.69 -9.75 0.23
CA TRP A 136 -5.77 -9.09 1.54
C TRP A 136 -4.41 -9.09 2.23
N ASN A 137 -4.17 -8.16 3.16
CA ASN A 137 -2.89 -8.04 3.89
C ASN A 137 -1.69 -8.03 2.95
N ASP A 138 -1.76 -7.22 1.91
CA ASP A 138 -0.70 -7.14 0.95
C ASP A 138 0.54 -6.42 1.51
N SER A 139 1.71 -6.96 1.19
CA SER A 139 3.01 -6.48 1.69
C SER A 139 3.26 -4.99 1.42
N ARG A 140 2.59 -4.39 0.43
CA ARG A 140 2.64 -2.95 0.15
C ARG A 140 2.16 -2.08 1.31
N GLU A 141 1.32 -2.60 2.20
CA GLU A 141 0.79 -1.84 3.33
C GLU A 141 1.88 -1.34 4.28
N SER A 142 3.01 -2.05 4.35
CA SER A 142 4.22 -1.62 5.08
C SER A 142 4.75 -0.27 4.57
N LEU A 143 4.74 -0.08 3.24
CA LEU A 143 5.13 1.18 2.59
C LEU A 143 4.09 2.27 2.86
N PHE A 144 2.81 1.91 2.84
CA PHE A 144 1.70 2.85 3.01
C PHE A 144 1.68 3.44 4.42
N ALA A 145 2.00 2.63 5.44
CA ALA A 145 1.92 2.98 6.85
C ALA A 145 2.62 4.31 7.16
N GLU A 146 3.89 4.46 6.77
CA GLU A 146 4.64 5.69 7.07
C GLU A 146 4.03 6.92 6.38
N LEU A 147 3.62 6.80 5.12
CA LEU A 147 3.04 7.92 4.39
C LEU A 147 1.73 8.38 5.05
N ILE A 148 0.88 7.43 5.45
CA ILE A 148 -0.37 7.73 6.17
C ILE A 148 -0.06 8.48 7.48
N LEU A 149 0.93 8.01 8.26
CA LEU A 149 1.36 8.69 9.50
C LEU A 149 1.90 10.11 9.23
N GLN A 150 2.70 10.28 8.17
CA GLN A 150 3.24 11.58 7.77
C GLN A 150 2.13 12.58 7.44
N TYR A 151 1.10 12.14 6.69
CA TYR A 151 -0.07 12.96 6.43
C TYR A 151 -0.88 13.22 7.71
N GLY A 152 -1.03 12.22 8.58
CA GLY A 152 -1.71 12.36 9.87
C GLY A 152 -1.08 13.44 10.75
N LYS A 153 0.25 13.46 10.86
CA LYS A 153 0.98 14.51 11.59
C LYS A 153 0.86 15.87 10.89
N LEU A 154 1.06 15.91 9.57
CA LEU A 154 1.03 17.16 8.80
C LEU A 154 -0.34 17.85 8.84
N LEU A 155 -1.42 17.07 8.86
CA LEU A 155 -2.80 17.58 8.87
C LEU A 155 -3.42 17.61 10.28
N ASN A 156 -2.69 17.13 11.30
CA ASN A 156 -3.21 16.91 12.65
C ASN A 156 -4.49 16.05 12.65
N ASN A 157 -4.49 14.98 11.85
CA ASN A 157 -5.62 14.06 11.70
C ASN A 157 -5.35 12.75 12.45
N ARG A 158 -6.09 12.54 13.55
CA ARG A 158 -5.99 11.34 14.38
C ARG A 158 -6.38 10.06 13.65
N GLU A 159 -7.39 10.11 12.77
CA GLU A 159 -7.82 8.92 12.02
C GLU A 159 -6.70 8.37 11.16
N TYR A 160 -5.94 9.24 10.48
CA TYR A 160 -4.77 8.81 9.72
C TYR A 160 -3.70 8.19 10.61
N ILE A 161 -3.48 8.74 11.81
CA ILE A 161 -2.52 8.15 12.75
C ILE A 161 -2.92 6.71 13.11
N GLU A 162 -4.18 6.50 13.47
CA GLU A 162 -4.73 5.18 13.82
C GLU A 162 -4.65 4.20 12.62
N ARG A 163 -5.00 4.66 11.42
CA ARG A 163 -4.93 3.87 10.17
C ARG A 163 -3.50 3.51 9.78
N GLY A 164 -2.54 4.42 9.97
CA GLY A 164 -1.13 4.19 9.68
C GLY A 164 -0.54 3.11 10.60
N PHE A 165 -0.86 3.17 11.90
CA PHE A 165 -0.45 2.11 12.83
C PHE A 165 -1.16 0.78 12.58
N ALA A 166 -2.43 0.81 12.20
CA ALA A 166 -3.16 -0.40 11.81
C ALA A 166 -2.52 -1.07 10.58
N ALA A 167 -2.11 -0.28 9.58
CA ALA A 167 -1.38 -0.77 8.41
C ALA A 167 -0.02 -1.38 8.78
N LEU A 168 0.76 -0.69 9.63
CA LEU A 168 2.04 -1.21 10.10
C LEU A 168 1.89 -2.53 10.86
N LYS A 169 0.87 -2.63 11.71
CA LYS A 169 0.57 -3.86 12.46
C LYS A 169 0.17 -4.99 11.50
N ALA A 170 -0.70 -4.71 10.53
CA ALA A 170 -1.13 -5.66 9.52
C ALA A 170 0.07 -6.27 8.77
N SER A 171 1.13 -5.48 8.52
CA SER A 171 2.32 -5.95 7.79
C SER A 171 3.05 -7.12 8.46
N PHE A 172 2.78 -7.40 9.73
CA PHE A 172 3.38 -8.52 10.46
C PHE A 172 2.42 -9.71 10.65
N VAL A 173 1.12 -9.58 10.39
CA VAL A 173 0.11 -10.58 10.81
C VAL A 173 0.19 -11.89 10.02
N MET A 174 0.75 -11.85 8.81
CA MET A 174 0.93 -13.04 7.97
C MET A 174 2.19 -13.84 8.31
N MET A 175 3.04 -13.33 9.20
CA MET A 175 4.25 -14.03 9.63
C MET A 175 3.91 -15.29 10.43
N TYR A 176 4.52 -16.41 10.06
CA TYR A 176 4.52 -17.64 10.84
C TYR A 176 5.36 -17.42 12.10
N CYS A 177 4.70 -17.21 13.23
CA CYS A 177 5.31 -17.10 14.55
C CYS A 177 4.26 -17.27 15.66
N PRO A 178 4.67 -17.54 16.91
CA PRO A 178 3.76 -17.70 18.05
C PRO A 178 2.92 -16.46 18.37
N GLU A 179 3.40 -15.28 18.03
CA GLU A 179 2.70 -14.00 18.23
C GLU A 179 1.48 -13.83 17.31
N ASN A 180 1.40 -14.64 16.24
CA ASN A 180 0.29 -14.64 15.29
C ASN A 180 -0.49 -15.98 15.32
N PRO A 181 -1.14 -16.34 16.44
CA PRO A 181 -1.68 -17.70 16.64
C PRO A 181 -2.74 -18.10 15.61
N LEU A 182 -3.57 -17.17 15.13
CA LEU A 182 -4.57 -17.47 14.10
C LEU A 182 -3.92 -17.81 12.76
N THR A 183 -2.95 -17.00 12.35
CA THR A 183 -2.18 -17.21 11.11
C THR A 183 -1.31 -18.47 11.22
N GLN A 184 -0.68 -18.70 12.37
CA GLN A 184 0.14 -19.87 12.66
C GLN A 184 -0.63 -21.17 12.39
N VAL A 185 -1.87 -21.26 12.88
CA VAL A 185 -2.73 -22.43 12.63
C VAL A 185 -3.03 -22.62 11.14
N GLN A 186 -3.25 -21.55 10.38
CA GLN A 186 -3.46 -21.66 8.94
C GLN A 186 -2.21 -22.14 8.21
N TRP A 187 -1.02 -21.66 8.60
CA TRP A 187 0.26 -22.14 8.08
C TRP A 187 0.45 -23.63 8.31
N GLU A 188 0.24 -24.11 9.54
CA GLU A 188 0.44 -25.51 9.92
C GLU A 188 -0.54 -26.48 9.24
N LYS A 189 -1.71 -26.00 8.80
CA LYS A 189 -2.64 -26.78 8.00
C LYS A 189 -2.12 -27.05 6.58
N VAL A 190 -1.44 -26.08 5.98
CA VAL A 190 -0.89 -26.19 4.61
C VAL A 190 0.52 -26.78 4.60
N TYR A 191 1.33 -26.43 5.60
CA TYR A 191 2.70 -26.89 5.78
C TYR A 191 2.89 -27.54 7.16
N PRO A 192 2.42 -28.79 7.36
CA PRO A 192 2.51 -29.48 8.66
C PRO A 192 3.94 -29.75 9.16
N PHE A 193 4.95 -29.49 8.33
CA PHE A 193 6.36 -29.62 8.66
C PHE A 193 6.98 -28.33 9.21
N PHE A 194 6.26 -27.21 9.17
CA PHE A 194 6.73 -25.96 9.78
C PHE A 194 6.94 -26.14 11.28
N GLY A 195 8.00 -25.51 11.79
CA GLY A 195 8.27 -25.42 13.21
C GLY A 195 9.14 -24.20 13.53
N GLU A 196 9.78 -24.19 14.71
CA GLU A 196 10.52 -23.00 15.18
C GLU A 196 11.60 -22.47 14.22
N LYS A 197 12.16 -23.34 13.37
CA LYS A 197 13.17 -22.95 12.38
C LYS A 197 12.60 -22.18 11.19
N ASP A 198 11.30 -22.26 10.99
CA ASP A 198 10.57 -21.60 9.91
C ASP A 198 9.94 -20.28 10.37
N TYR A 199 10.13 -19.90 11.64
CA TYR A 199 9.64 -18.62 12.14
C TYR A 199 10.17 -17.44 11.31
N GLY A 200 9.28 -16.50 11.02
CA GLY A 200 9.56 -15.40 10.10
C GLY A 200 9.14 -15.67 8.66
N PHE A 201 8.76 -16.90 8.30
CA PHE A 201 8.15 -17.17 7.01
C PHE A 201 6.86 -16.37 6.85
N THR A 202 6.67 -15.74 5.70
CA THR A 202 5.46 -14.95 5.38
C THR A 202 5.18 -15.05 3.89
N MET A 203 3.96 -14.78 3.48
CA MET A 203 3.59 -14.61 2.07
C MET A 203 3.35 -13.14 1.75
N GLU A 204 3.28 -12.83 0.46
CA GLU A 204 3.04 -11.47 -0.05
C GLU A 204 1.67 -10.90 0.37
N ASN A 205 0.60 -11.69 0.22
CA ASN A 205 -0.79 -11.32 0.48
C ASN A 205 -1.60 -12.58 0.76
N TYR A 206 -2.68 -12.50 1.53
CA TYR A 206 -3.61 -13.58 1.81
C TYR A 206 -4.74 -13.67 0.78
N GLY A 207 -5.10 -14.88 0.36
CA GLY A 207 -6.31 -15.11 -0.44
C GLY A 207 -6.23 -14.67 -1.91
N HIS A 208 -5.03 -14.57 -2.49
CA HIS A 208 -4.75 -14.12 -3.86
C HIS A 208 -5.75 -14.60 -4.94
N GLY A 209 -6.12 -15.89 -4.89
CA GLY A 209 -7.08 -16.50 -5.83
C GLY A 209 -8.56 -16.15 -5.59
N GLY A 210 -8.86 -15.22 -4.68
CA GLY A 210 -10.22 -14.82 -4.29
C GLY A 210 -10.97 -15.86 -3.45
N ARG A 211 -10.24 -16.79 -2.82
CA ARG A 211 -10.80 -17.88 -1.99
C ARG A 211 -10.01 -18.03 -0.70
N THR A 212 -10.74 -18.29 0.37
CA THR A 212 -10.21 -18.52 1.71
C THR A 212 -11.02 -19.63 2.38
N SER A 213 -10.39 -20.40 3.26
CA SER A 213 -11.10 -21.40 4.07
C SER A 213 -10.44 -21.58 5.42
N SER A 214 -11.19 -22.17 6.37
CA SER A 214 -10.63 -22.55 7.66
C SER A 214 -9.53 -23.59 7.52
N GLU A 215 -9.45 -24.29 6.40
CA GLU A 215 -8.52 -25.40 6.12
C GLU A 215 -7.22 -24.95 5.44
N GLY A 216 -6.85 -23.68 5.56
CA GLY A 216 -5.60 -23.14 5.02
C GLY A 216 -5.69 -22.66 3.57
N GLU A 217 -6.85 -22.72 2.92
CA GLU A 217 -7.00 -22.10 1.59
C GLU A 217 -6.79 -20.59 1.72
N GLY A 218 -5.96 -20.04 0.83
CA GLY A 218 -5.52 -18.64 0.86
C GLY A 218 -4.10 -18.45 1.38
N MET A 219 -3.48 -19.47 1.98
CA MET A 219 -2.05 -19.46 2.33
C MET A 219 -1.17 -19.74 1.11
N GLY A 220 0.03 -19.18 1.10
CA GLY A 220 0.91 -19.08 -0.06
C GLY A 220 2.20 -19.85 0.15
N GLU A 221 2.91 -20.12 -0.93
CA GLU A 221 3.99 -21.11 -0.94
C GLU A 221 5.41 -20.56 -0.89
N PHE A 222 5.56 -19.24 -0.90
CA PHE A 222 6.86 -18.60 -0.93
C PHE A 222 6.92 -17.40 0.01
N THR A 223 8.15 -17.09 0.43
CA THR A 223 8.50 -15.89 1.17
C THR A 223 9.48 -15.06 0.36
N ILE A 224 9.31 -13.74 0.41
CA ILE A 224 10.22 -12.77 -0.18
C ILE A 224 10.59 -11.80 0.95
N TYR A 225 11.83 -11.86 1.42
CA TYR A 225 12.24 -11.09 2.59
C TYR A 225 12.09 -9.58 2.36
N ASP A 226 12.54 -9.10 1.21
CA ASP A 226 12.45 -7.69 0.79
C ASP A 226 11.04 -7.25 0.34
N TRP A 227 10.10 -8.20 0.26
CA TRP A 227 8.70 -7.96 -0.11
C TRP A 227 7.77 -8.74 0.83
N GLY A 228 7.88 -8.42 2.11
CA GLY A 228 7.24 -9.13 3.21
C GLY A 228 7.79 -8.65 4.55
N ASN A 229 8.29 -9.57 5.36
CA ASN A 229 8.72 -9.28 6.73
C ASN A 229 9.92 -8.33 6.84
N GLY A 230 10.85 -8.35 5.88
CA GLY A 230 11.97 -7.42 5.85
C GLY A 230 11.51 -5.99 5.52
N ALA A 231 10.58 -5.82 4.57
CA ALA A 231 9.95 -4.52 4.28
C ALA A 231 9.16 -3.98 5.48
N ALA A 232 8.39 -4.85 6.16
CA ALA A 232 7.68 -4.49 7.39
C ALA A 232 8.64 -4.02 8.50
N ALA A 233 9.74 -4.75 8.72
CA ALA A 233 10.75 -4.40 9.69
C ALA A 233 11.48 -3.09 9.34
N GLU A 234 11.79 -2.86 8.07
CA GLU A 234 12.37 -1.62 7.58
C GLU A 234 11.41 -0.43 7.83
N ALA A 235 10.15 -0.57 7.45
CA ALA A 235 9.12 0.43 7.65
C ALA A 235 8.94 0.78 9.13
N TYR A 236 8.92 -0.23 10.02
CA TYR A 236 8.87 -0.02 11.46
C TYR A 236 10.04 0.85 11.94
N ASN A 237 11.27 0.52 11.53
CA ASN A 237 12.45 1.28 11.94
C ASN A 237 12.43 2.71 11.40
N ARG A 238 12.01 2.92 10.14
CA ARG A 238 11.86 4.28 9.60
C ARG A 238 10.82 5.11 10.35
N ILE A 239 9.69 4.49 10.71
CA ILE A 239 8.63 5.14 11.49
C ILE A 239 9.14 5.50 12.88
N LEU A 240 9.85 4.59 13.55
CA LEU A 240 10.48 4.84 14.84
C LEU A 240 11.48 6.01 14.78
N ASP A 241 12.37 6.01 13.78
CA ASP A 241 13.35 7.09 13.58
C ASP A 241 12.69 8.45 13.32
N LYS A 242 11.57 8.46 12.59
CA LYS A 242 10.89 9.69 12.18
C LYS A 242 9.96 10.25 13.27
N PHE A 243 9.28 9.40 14.01
CA PHE A 243 8.21 9.79 14.93
C PHE A 243 8.54 9.55 16.41
N GLY A 244 9.63 8.85 16.71
CA GLY A 244 9.94 8.39 18.06
C GLY A 244 9.10 7.17 18.45
N GLU A 245 8.90 6.98 19.75
CA GLU A 245 8.18 5.81 20.28
C GLU A 245 6.78 5.67 19.68
N ILE A 246 6.45 4.44 19.30
CA ILE A 246 5.13 4.04 18.85
C ILE A 246 4.30 3.75 20.11
N GLU A 247 3.73 4.79 20.69
CA GLU A 247 2.78 4.64 21.80
C GLU A 247 1.45 4.08 21.27
N GLN A 248 1.04 2.91 21.79
CA GLN A 248 -0.30 2.34 21.59
C GLN A 248 -1.29 2.91 22.60
#